data_AF-A0A7Z7NGC7-F1
#
_entry.id   AF-A0A7Z7NGC7-F1
#
_cell.length_a   1.000
_cell.length_b   1.000
_cell.length_c   1.000
_cell.angle_alpha   90.00
_cell.angle_beta   90.00
_cell.angle_gamma   90.00
#
_symmetry.space_group_name_H-M   'P 1'
#
loop_
_entity.id
_entity.type
_entity.pdbx_description
1 polymer ?
#
loop_
_entity_poly.entity_id
_entity_poly.type
_entity_poly.pdbx_seq_one_letter_code
_entity_poly.pdbx_strand_id
1 'polypeptide(L)' 'MRSDTNQTDVFRDSPATKAAQWRAAAEKCAEQFPGDAKRLRYYESHAEMYEAQCAQVAA' A
#
# COMPACT_ATOMS: atom_id res chain seq x y z
N MET A 1 16.73 -28.96 -12.52
CA MET A 1 16.50 -27.86 -11.57
C MET A 1 16.25 -26.59 -12.38
N ARG A 2 14.99 -26.29 -12.72
CA ARG A 2 14.59 -25.02 -13.31
C ARG A 2 13.54 -24.46 -12.38
N SER A 3 13.98 -23.57 -11.49
CA SER A 3 13.06 -22.74 -10.71
C SER A 3 12.48 -21.73 -11.69
N ASP A 4 11.42 -22.14 -12.39
CA ASP A 4 10.50 -21.23 -13.08
C ASP A 4 9.72 -20.49 -12.00
N THR A 5 10.44 -19.62 -11.29
CA THR A 5 9.84 -18.58 -10.47
C THR A 5 9.14 -17.69 -11.48
N ASN A 6 7.86 -17.96 -11.73
CA ASN A 6 6.98 -17.11 -12.52
C ASN A 6 7.04 -15.70 -11.93
N GLN A 7 7.96 -14.91 -12.46
CA GLN A 7 8.34 -13.55 -12.04
C GLN A 7 7.32 -12.53 -12.57
N THR A 8 6.05 -12.94 -12.70
CA THR A 8 5.01 -12.22 -13.43
C THR A 8 3.78 -11.91 -12.58
N ASP A 9 3.71 -12.42 -11.34
CA ASP A 9 2.69 -12.00 -10.36
C ASP A 9 3.11 -10.77 -9.53
N VAL A 10 4.22 -10.14 -9.92
CA VAL A 10 4.72 -8.89 -9.32
C VAL A 10 3.78 -7.70 -9.58
N PHE A 11 2.81 -7.82 -10.50
CA PHE A 11 2.05 -6.68 -11.03
C PHE A 11 0.52 -6.79 -11.03
N ARG A 12 -0.07 -7.75 -10.30
CA ARG A 12 -1.53 -7.72 -10.05
C ARG A 12 -1.87 -7.33 -8.62
N ASP A 13 -1.10 -6.41 -8.07
CA ASP A 13 -1.45 -5.71 -6.85
C ASP A 13 -2.70 -4.88 -7.13
N SER A 14 -3.88 -5.46 -6.86
CA SER A 14 -5.15 -4.76 -6.89
C SER A 14 -5.05 -3.47 -6.08
N PRO A 15 -5.83 -2.42 -6.41
CA PRO A 15 -5.84 -1.17 -5.65
C PRO A 15 -6.03 -1.41 -4.13
N ALA A 16 -6.83 -2.43 -3.76
CA ALA A 16 -6.97 -2.90 -2.38
C ALA A 16 -5.65 -3.32 -1.73
N THR A 17 -4.83 -4.11 -2.42
CA THR A 17 -3.56 -4.60 -1.88
C THR A 17 -2.55 -3.46 -1.76
N LYS A 18 -2.55 -2.51 -2.70
CA LYS A 18 -1.76 -1.27 -2.58
C LYS A 18 -2.21 -0.44 -1.38
N ALA A 19 -3.51 -0.23 -1.18
CA ALA A 19 -4.04 0.46 -0.01
C ALA A 19 -3.56 -0.17 1.31
N ALA A 20 -3.65 -1.51 1.42
CA ALA A 20 -3.19 -2.24 2.60
C ALA A 20 -1.67 -2.08 2.85
N GLN A 21 -0.85 -2.11 1.79
CA GLN A 21 0.60 -1.86 1.91
C GLN A 21 0.91 -0.45 2.44
N TRP A 22 0.18 0.56 1.96
CA TRP A 22 0.34 1.94 2.42
C TRP A 22 -0.12 2.13 3.87
N ARG A 23 -1.22 1.48 4.29
CA ARG A 23 -1.65 1.45 5.70
C ARG A 23 -0.60 0.85 6.61
N ALA A 24 -0.07 -0.32 6.26
CA ALA A 24 0.97 -0.97 7.05
C ALA A 24 2.26 -0.14 7.12
N ALA A 25 2.59 0.61 6.06
CA ALA A 25 3.70 1.55 6.07
C ALA A 25 3.45 2.76 6.98
N ALA A 26 2.22 3.28 7.02
CA ALA A 26 1.81 4.36 7.92
C ALA A 26 1.95 3.93 9.39
N GLU A 27 1.48 2.72 9.74
CA GLU A 27 1.61 2.15 11.08
C GLU A 27 3.09 2.05 11.50
N LYS A 28 3.92 1.43 10.66
CA LYS A 28 5.37 1.33 10.91
C LYS A 28 6.06 2.69 11.00
N CYS A 29 5.57 3.70 10.27
CA CYS A 29 6.08 5.05 10.33
C CYS A 29 5.74 5.71 11.66
N ALA A 30 4.52 5.52 12.17
CA ALA A 30 4.11 6.02 13.47
C ALA A 30 4.92 5.38 14.62
N GLU A 31 5.25 4.09 14.51
CA GLU A 31 6.10 3.38 15.47
C GLU A 31 7.56 3.85 15.45
N GLN A 32 8.14 4.04 14.25
CA GLN A 32 9.56 4.39 14.11
C GLN A 32 9.84 5.89 14.29
N PHE A 33 8.89 6.74 13.91
CA PHE A 33 9.03 8.19 13.93
C PHE A 33 7.85 8.83 14.69
N PRO A 34 7.70 8.55 15.99
CA PRO A 34 6.64 9.14 16.79
C PRO A 34 6.80 10.67 16.82
N GLY A 35 5.86 11.39 16.22
CA GLY A 35 5.86 12.85 16.11
C GLY A 35 6.08 13.41 14.71
N ASP A 36 6.50 12.60 13.73
CA ASP A 36 6.59 13.03 12.34
C ASP A 36 5.22 12.91 11.63
N ALA A 37 4.31 13.82 12.01
CA ALA A 37 2.96 13.85 11.48
C ALA A 37 2.92 14.12 9.96
N LYS A 38 3.91 14.82 9.39
CA LYS A 38 3.99 15.04 7.94
C LYS A 38 4.23 13.74 7.20
N ARG A 39 5.17 12.93 7.71
CA ARG A 39 5.50 11.64 7.11
C ARG A 39 4.36 10.64 7.25
N LEU A 40 3.70 10.62 8.41
CA LEU A 40 2.50 9.81 8.61
C LEU A 40 1.39 10.18 7.61
N ARG A 41 1.07 11.47 7.50
CA ARG A 41 0.07 11.99 6.55
C ARG A 41 0.38 11.61 5.10
N TYR A 42 1.64 11.58 4.71
CA TYR A 42 2.04 11.17 3.36
C TYR A 42 1.66 9.71 3.07
N TYR A 43 1.89 8.79 4.02
CA TYR A 43 1.51 7.39 3.85
C TYR A 43 0.00 7.19 3.90
N GLU A 44 -0.69 7.91 4.80
CA GLU A 44 -2.16 7.89 4.92
C GLU A 44 -2.84 8.40 3.64
N SER A 45 -2.37 9.53 3.06
CA SER A 45 -2.97 10.08 1.84
C SER A 45 -2.84 9.14 0.64
N HIS A 46 -1.74 8.38 0.57
CA HIS A 46 -1.57 7.37 -0.48
C HIS A 46 -2.51 6.18 -0.25
N ALA A 47 -2.67 5.72 0.99
CA ALA A 47 -3.64 4.67 1.31
C ALA A 47 -5.06 5.08 0.87
N GLU A 48 -5.50 6.28 1.26
CA GLU A 48 -6.82 6.83 0.90
C GLU A 48 -7.04 6.90 -0.63
N MET A 49 -6.03 7.33 -1.39
CA MET A 49 -6.11 7.39 -2.85
C MET A 49 -6.35 6.00 -3.47
N TYR A 50 -5.64 4.97 -3.00
CA TYR A 50 -5.81 3.60 -3.50
C TYR A 50 -7.11 2.96 -2.99
N GLU A 51 -7.56 3.27 -1.78
CA GLU A 51 -8.88 2.86 -1.27
C GLU A 51 -10.01 3.45 -2.15
N ALA A 52 -9.92 4.73 -2.51
CA ALA A 52 -10.87 5.40 -3.40
C ALA A 52 -10.85 4.80 -4.82
N GLN A 53 -9.66 4.46 -5.33
CA GLN A 53 -9.52 3.76 -6.62
C GLN A 53 -10.15 2.35 -6.55
N CYS A 54 -10.01 1.65 -5.42
CA CYS A 54 -10.64 0.36 -5.23
C CYS A 54 -12.17 0.46 -5.22
N ALA A 55 -12.72 1.49 -4.58
CA ALA A 55 -14.16 1.74 -4.55
C ALA A 55 -14.73 2.06 -5.94
N GLN A 56 -13.99 2.76 -6.79
CA GLN A 56 -14.40 3.06 -8.17
C GLN A 56 -14.38 1.84 -9.08
N VAL A 57 -13.47 0.88 -8.86
CA VAL A 57 -13.41 -0.37 -9.63
C VAL A 57 -14.53 -1.35 -9.23
N ALA A 58 -15.08 -1.21 -8.02
CA ALA A 58 -16.15 -2.06 -7.50
C ALA A 58 -17.57 -1.54 -7.79
N ALA A 59 -17.71 -0.33 -8.36
CA ALA A 59 -18.98 0.31 -8.73
C ALA A 59 -19.36 0.03 -10.18
#